data_AF-A0AAD5JF86-F1
#
_entry.id   AF-A0AAD5JF86-F1
#
_cell.length_a   1.000
_cell.length_b   1.000
_cell.length_c   1.000
_cell.angle_alpha   90.00
_cell.angle_beta   90.00
_cell.angle_gamma   90.00
#
_symmetry.space_group_name_H-M   'P 1'
#
loop_
_entity.id
_entity.type
_entity.pdbx_description
1 polymer ?
#
loop_
_entity_poly.entity_id
_entity_poly.type
_entity_poly.pdbx_seq_one_letter_code
_entity_poly.pdbx_strand_id
1 'polypeptide(L)'
;MASSSYIAAIPVSSFTGLQHYPKLVQQGASSCRIRVNKPAVQCVSTTNSKPESDQTVVIRRSANYKPSIWDDDYLQSLTNVYTGEVYTRRAKLLKEKVREMIGNVSEPLDRLELIDSLQRLGLAYHFEAEIKKTLQNVYNNRDVDRSWKKDNLYATSLEF
;
A
#
# COMPACT_ATOMS: atom_id res chain seq x y z
N MET A 1 46.06 16.85 7.88
CA MET A 1 45.91 15.79 6.86
C MET A 1 44.90 14.79 7.36
N ALA A 2 43.98 14.42 6.46
CA ALA A 2 42.74 13.64 6.56
C ALA A 2 42.54 12.70 7.77
N SER A 3 41.43 12.91 8.50
CA SER A 3 40.78 11.87 9.30
C SER A 3 39.79 11.13 8.41
N SER A 4 40.13 9.89 8.04
CA SER A 4 39.30 9.03 7.20
C SER A 4 38.27 8.28 8.06
N SER A 5 37.00 8.65 7.96
CA SER A 5 35.89 7.95 8.62
C SER A 5 35.32 6.88 7.69
N TYR A 6 35.42 5.62 8.13
CA TYR A 6 34.87 4.45 7.45
C TYR A 6 33.33 4.47 7.51
N ILE A 7 32.67 4.35 6.35
CA ILE A 7 31.22 4.10 6.28
C ILE A 7 31.00 2.59 6.41
N ALA A 8 30.31 2.17 7.48
CA ALA A 8 29.85 0.79 7.63
C ALA A 8 28.72 0.51 6.63
N ALA A 9 28.91 -0.49 5.76
CA ALA A 9 27.88 -0.98 4.86
C ALA A 9 26.80 -1.73 5.66
N ILE A 10 25.54 -1.34 5.47
CA ILE A 10 24.38 -2.06 6.00
C ILE A 10 24.09 -3.24 5.04
N PRO A 11 23.97 -4.48 5.52
CA PRO A 11 23.68 -5.62 4.67
C PRO A 11 22.24 -5.55 4.14
N VAL A 12 22.09 -5.82 2.84
CA VAL A 12 20.80 -6.03 2.17
C VAL A 12 20.22 -7.34 2.70
N SER A 13 19.25 -7.25 3.60
CA SER A 13 18.52 -8.43 4.10
C SER A 13 17.72 -9.04 2.95
N SER A 14 18.16 -10.22 2.53
CA SER A 14 17.50 -11.08 1.56
C SER A 14 16.09 -11.44 2.05
N PHE A 15 15.09 -11.31 1.19
CA PHE A 15 13.71 -11.75 1.45
C PHE A 15 13.67 -13.28 1.37
N THR A 16 14.02 -13.97 2.46
CA THR A 16 13.72 -15.40 2.60
C THR A 16 12.29 -15.54 3.11
N GLY A 17 11.53 -16.36 2.39
CA GLY A 17 10.09 -16.54 2.55
C GLY A 17 9.63 -16.92 3.95
N LEU A 18 8.30 -16.80 4.13
CA LEU A 18 7.53 -17.01 5.36
C LEU A 18 7.86 -18.35 6.05
N GLN A 19 8.91 -18.37 6.87
CA GLN A 19 9.11 -19.42 7.86
C GLN A 19 8.27 -19.11 9.10
N HIS A 20 7.53 -20.13 9.52
CA HIS A 20 6.82 -20.17 10.80
C HIS A 20 7.83 -19.99 11.94
N TYR A 21 7.79 -18.85 12.62
CA TYR A 21 8.59 -18.63 13.82
C TYR A 21 7.90 -19.29 15.03
N PRO A 22 8.61 -20.11 15.84
CA PRO A 22 8.04 -20.66 17.05
C PRO A 22 7.82 -19.57 18.10
N LYS A 23 6.72 -19.73 18.85
CA LYS A 23 6.24 -18.81 19.89
C LYS A 23 7.33 -18.57 20.95
N LEU A 24 7.79 -17.32 21.08
CA LEU A 24 8.47 -16.87 22.28
C LEU A 24 7.41 -16.65 23.37
N VAL A 25 7.37 -17.55 24.34
CA VAL A 25 6.62 -17.36 25.58
C VAL A 25 7.35 -16.29 26.39
N GLN A 26 6.79 -15.08 26.46
CA GLN A 26 7.19 -14.09 27.45
C GLN A 26 6.22 -14.12 28.63
N GLN A 27 6.76 -14.44 29.80
CA GLN A 27 6.08 -14.37 31.08
C GLN A 27 5.89 -12.91 31.51
N GLY A 28 4.64 -12.59 31.87
CA GLY A 28 4.30 -11.65 32.94
C GLY A 28 4.68 -10.18 32.78
N ALA A 29 3.74 -9.39 32.26
CA ALA A 29 3.52 -8.03 32.73
C ALA A 29 2.01 -7.76 32.76
N SER A 30 1.54 -7.17 33.86
CA SER A 30 0.13 -6.94 34.18
C SER A 30 -0.58 -6.18 33.05
N SER A 31 -1.45 -6.87 32.32
CA SER A 31 -2.33 -6.25 31.32
C SER A 31 -3.37 -5.40 32.03
N CYS A 32 -3.23 -4.07 31.93
CA CYS A 32 -4.36 -3.17 32.09
C CYS A 32 -5.33 -3.48 30.94
N ARG A 33 -6.30 -4.36 31.20
CA ARG A 33 -7.40 -4.65 30.28
C ARG A 33 -8.19 -3.36 30.08
N ILE A 34 -8.00 -2.68 28.96
CA ILE A 34 -8.98 -1.71 28.50
C ILE A 34 -10.21 -2.52 28.09
N ARG A 35 -11.22 -2.57 28.98
CA ARG A 35 -12.54 -3.07 28.63
C ARG A 35 -13.14 -2.12 27.60
N VAL A 36 -13.00 -2.45 26.33
CA VAL A 36 -13.92 -1.92 25.32
C VAL A 36 -15.24 -2.62 25.55
N ASN A 37 -16.24 -1.87 26.00
CA ASN A 37 -17.60 -2.34 26.20
C ASN A 37 -18.20 -2.62 24.81
N LYS A 38 -17.90 -3.77 24.20
CA LYS A 38 -18.58 -4.23 22.99
C LYS A 38 -20.02 -4.59 23.41
N PRO A 39 -21.07 -3.91 22.92
CA PRO A 39 -22.42 -4.37 23.19
C PRO A 39 -22.55 -5.78 22.62
N ALA A 40 -22.95 -6.74 23.46
CA ALA A 40 -23.27 -8.07 22.99
C ALA A 40 -24.47 -7.95 22.05
N VAL A 41 -24.23 -8.03 20.74
CA VAL A 41 -25.31 -8.12 19.77
C VAL A 41 -25.91 -9.51 19.91
N GLN A 42 -26.91 -9.63 20.78
CA GLN A 42 -27.68 -10.85 20.94
C GLN A 42 -28.80 -10.84 19.90
N CYS A 43 -28.61 -11.60 18.82
CA CYS A 43 -29.66 -11.84 17.85
C CYS A 43 -30.72 -12.74 18.49
N VAL A 44 -31.88 -12.18 18.81
CA VAL A 44 -33.05 -12.94 19.28
C VAL A 44 -33.94 -13.24 18.08
N SER A 45 -34.14 -14.51 17.76
CA SER A 45 -35.13 -14.94 16.77
C SER A 45 -36.50 -15.08 17.45
N THR A 46 -37.39 -14.12 17.23
CA THR A 46 -38.77 -14.19 17.72
C THR A 46 -39.58 -15.13 16.83
N THR A 47 -39.85 -16.35 17.29
CA THR A 47 -40.88 -17.21 16.66
C THR A 47 -42.22 -16.85 17.29
N ASN A 48 -42.96 -15.94 16.66
CA ASN A 48 -44.37 -15.75 17.00
C ASN A 48 -45.19 -16.88 16.36
N SER A 49 -45.55 -17.91 17.13
CA SER A 49 -46.68 -18.78 16.76
C SER A 49 -47.32 -19.47 17.96
N LYS A 50 -48.65 -19.32 18.02
CA LYS A 50 -49.61 -20.11 18.82
C LYS A 50 -49.46 -21.62 18.51
N PRO A 51 -49.72 -22.54 19.46
CA PRO A 51 -49.40 -23.95 19.25
C PRO A 51 -50.50 -24.62 18.44
N GLU A 52 -50.23 -24.94 17.18
CA GLU A 52 -51.03 -25.92 16.44
C GLU A 52 -50.18 -26.56 15.33
N SER A 53 -49.95 -27.87 15.48
CA SER A 53 -49.55 -28.89 14.49
C SER A 53 -48.36 -28.63 13.54
N ASP A 54 -47.37 -29.52 13.62
CA ASP A 54 -46.16 -29.66 12.77
C ASP A 54 -45.10 -28.55 12.86
N GLN A 55 -44.25 -28.68 13.90
CA GLN A 55 -42.94 -28.02 13.95
C GLN A 55 -42.03 -28.60 12.86
N THR A 56 -42.16 -28.12 11.64
CA THR A 56 -41.10 -28.30 10.64
C THR A 56 -39.89 -27.47 11.09
N VAL A 57 -38.92 -28.13 11.73
CA VAL A 57 -37.64 -27.54 12.08
C VAL A 57 -37.02 -26.99 10.80
N VAL A 58 -36.94 -25.67 10.66
CA VAL A 58 -36.26 -25.04 9.52
C VAL A 58 -34.75 -25.30 9.67
N ILE A 59 -34.26 -26.37 9.05
CA ILE A 59 -32.85 -26.74 9.04
C ILE A 59 -32.11 -25.76 8.13
N ARG A 60 -31.33 -24.85 8.72
CA ARG A 60 -30.47 -23.94 7.96
C ARG A 60 -29.19 -24.65 7.54
N ARG A 61 -28.87 -24.62 6.24
CA ARG A 61 -27.58 -25.12 5.74
C ARG A 61 -26.44 -24.17 6.13
N SER A 62 -25.34 -24.74 6.64
CA SER A 62 -24.07 -24.03 6.81
C SER A 62 -23.24 -24.16 5.54
N ALA A 63 -22.61 -23.07 5.09
CA ALA A 63 -21.71 -23.06 3.95
C ALA A 63 -20.28 -23.52 4.30
N ASN A 64 -19.99 -23.80 5.58
CA ASN A 64 -18.68 -24.26 6.06
C ASN A 64 -17.51 -23.34 5.64
N TYR A 65 -17.72 -22.03 5.69
CA TYR A 65 -16.65 -21.05 5.42
C TYR A 65 -15.49 -21.23 6.40
N LYS A 66 -14.28 -21.02 5.89
CA LYS A 66 -13.07 -20.99 6.72
C LYS A 66 -13.00 -19.67 7.50
N PRO A 67 -12.40 -19.69 8.69
CA PRO A 67 -12.20 -18.48 9.47
C PRO A 67 -11.26 -17.50 8.73
N SER A 68 -11.24 -16.25 9.20
CA SER A 68 -10.28 -15.24 8.76
C SER A 68 -8.84 -15.76 8.87
N ILE A 69 -8.00 -15.35 7.92
CA ILE A 69 -6.55 -15.60 7.95
C ILE A 69 -5.89 -14.81 9.09
N TRP A 70 -6.46 -13.65 9.43
CA TRP A 70 -5.95 -12.78 10.48
C TRP A 70 -6.82 -12.88 11.73
N ASP A 71 -6.15 -13.09 12.86
CA ASP A 71 -6.75 -13.06 14.18
C ASP A 71 -6.86 -11.63 14.72
N ASP A 72 -7.84 -11.37 15.59
CA ASP A 72 -8.12 -10.04 16.14
C ASP A 72 -6.94 -9.53 16.98
N ASP A 73 -6.30 -10.40 17.76
CA ASP A 73 -5.15 -10.05 18.60
C ASP A 73 -3.94 -9.70 17.71
N TYR A 74 -3.76 -10.40 16.59
CA TYR A 74 -2.72 -10.08 15.62
C TYR A 74 -2.97 -8.70 14.99
N LEU A 75 -4.19 -8.41 14.54
CA LEU A 75 -4.53 -7.11 13.96
C LEU A 75 -4.32 -5.96 14.95
N GLN A 76 -4.66 -6.16 16.23
CA GLN A 76 -4.45 -5.15 17.28
C GLN A 76 -2.98 -4.95 17.64
N SER A 77 -2.13 -5.97 17.44
CA SER A 77 -0.69 -5.89 17.71
C SER A 77 0.09 -5.09 16.64
N LEU A 78 -0.51 -4.85 15.47
CA LEU A 78 0.15 -4.17 14.36
C LEU A 78 0.55 -2.75 14.76
N THR A 79 1.86 -2.46 14.67
CA THR A 79 2.44 -1.16 14.98
C THR A 79 3.22 -0.64 13.77
N ASN A 80 3.14 0.67 13.51
CA ASN A 80 3.82 1.30 12.39
C ASN A 80 5.08 2.04 12.83
N VAL A 81 6.24 1.43 12.55
CA VAL A 81 7.58 1.97 12.87
C VAL A 81 7.95 3.16 11.98
N TYR A 82 7.26 3.36 10.84
CA TYR A 82 7.56 4.38 9.85
C TYR A 82 6.86 5.72 10.07
N THR A 83 6.17 5.89 11.21
CA THR A 83 5.48 7.14 11.57
C THR A 83 6.39 8.23 12.11
N GLY A 84 7.65 7.90 12.43
CA GLY A 84 8.61 8.85 13.03
C GLY A 84 8.99 10.03 12.12
N GLU A 85 9.34 11.15 12.74
CA GLU A 85 9.72 12.41 12.06
C GLU A 85 10.86 12.24 11.04
N VAL A 86 11.78 11.32 11.31
CA VAL A 86 12.91 11.02 10.42
C VAL A 86 12.42 10.53 9.06
N TYR A 87 11.43 9.63 9.05
CA TYR A 87 10.87 9.07 7.83
C TYR A 87 10.02 10.10 7.09
N THR A 88 9.21 10.88 7.81
CA THR A 88 8.37 11.91 7.19
C THR A 88 9.22 13.04 6.58
N ARG A 89 10.31 13.46 7.24
CA ARG A 89 11.27 14.42 6.70
C ARG A 89 11.94 13.87 5.44
N ARG A 90 12.43 12.63 5.48
CA ARG A 90 13.06 12.00 4.31
C ARG A 90 12.09 11.85 3.14
N ALA A 91 10.84 11.46 3.40
CA ALA A 91 9.80 11.35 2.38
C ALA A 91 9.51 12.71 1.73
N LYS A 92 9.42 13.80 2.51
CA LYS A 92 9.25 15.16 1.98
C LYS A 92 10.41 15.58 1.08
N LEU A 93 11.65 15.33 1.49
CA LEU A 93 12.83 15.64 0.68
C LEU A 93 12.84 14.87 -0.64
N LEU A 94 12.55 13.57 -0.60
CA LEU A 94 12.46 12.74 -1.80
C LEU A 94 11.32 13.17 -2.71
N LYS A 95 10.18 13.57 -2.13
CA LYS A 95 9.04 14.09 -2.89
C LYS A 95 9.43 15.33 -3.70
N GLU A 96 10.10 16.31 -3.09
CA GLU A 96 10.53 17.50 -3.84
C GLU A 96 11.59 17.17 -4.90
N LYS A 97 12.51 16.25 -4.62
CA LYS A 97 13.49 15.79 -5.62
C LYS A 97 12.83 15.14 -6.83
N VAL A 98 11.82 14.29 -6.62
CA VAL A 98 11.05 13.67 -7.71
C VAL A 98 10.25 14.73 -8.47
N ARG A 99 9.68 15.73 -7.79
CA ARG A 99 8.99 16.85 -8.44
C ARG A 99 9.92 17.60 -9.39
N GLU A 100 11.14 17.87 -8.95
CA GLU A 100 12.17 18.50 -9.77
C GLU A 100 12.57 17.61 -10.96
N MET A 101 12.73 16.30 -10.77
CA MET A 101 12.99 15.36 -11.86
C MET A 101 11.89 15.38 -12.92
N ILE A 102 10.61 15.38 -12.51
CA ILE A 102 9.49 15.49 -13.47
C ILE A 102 9.57 16.80 -14.26
N GLY A 103 10.05 17.89 -13.65
CA GLY A 103 10.21 19.20 -14.29
C GLY A 103 11.40 19.30 -15.24
N ASN A 104 12.54 18.72 -14.86
CA ASN A 104 13.85 18.94 -15.48
C ASN A 104 14.22 17.95 -16.59
N VAL A 105 13.55 16.80 -16.68
CA VAL A 105 13.81 15.82 -17.76
C VAL A 105 13.44 16.43 -19.11
N SER A 106 14.45 16.57 -19.98
CA SER A 106 14.34 17.19 -21.30
C SER A 106 13.78 16.25 -22.36
N GLU A 107 14.21 15.00 -22.34
CA GLU A 107 13.78 13.98 -23.31
C GLU A 107 12.33 13.55 -23.03
N PRO A 108 11.41 13.67 -24.00
CA PRO A 108 10.01 13.31 -23.79
C PRO A 108 9.82 11.84 -23.43
N LEU A 109 10.64 10.93 -23.98
CA LEU A 109 10.57 9.49 -23.69
C LEU A 109 10.89 9.22 -22.22
N ASP A 110 12.06 9.65 -21.74
CA ASP A 110 12.50 9.50 -20.35
C ASP A 110 11.48 10.06 -19.36
N ARG A 111 10.82 11.16 -19.76
CA ARG A 111 9.79 11.80 -18.94
C ARG A 111 8.54 10.95 -18.81
N LEU A 112 8.11 10.30 -19.89
CA LEU A 112 6.98 9.37 -19.86
C LEU A 112 7.32 8.09 -19.08
N GLU A 113 8.55 7.57 -19.21
CA GLU A 113 9.02 6.42 -18.44
C GLU A 113 9.03 6.70 -16.93
N LEU A 114 9.45 7.91 -16.53
CA LEU A 114 9.38 8.35 -15.14
C LEU A 114 7.93 8.36 -14.63
N ILE A 115 6.98 8.86 -15.44
CA ILE A 115 5.57 8.89 -15.08
C ILE A 115 5.00 7.46 -14.94
N ASP A 116 5.28 6.58 -15.89
CA ASP A 116 4.87 5.16 -15.82
C ASP A 116 5.41 4.49 -14.54
N SER A 117 6.68 4.71 -14.24
CA SER A 117 7.32 4.21 -13.03
C SER A 117 6.62 4.72 -11.76
N LEU A 118 6.28 6.01 -11.69
CA LEU A 118 5.57 6.57 -10.53
C LEU A 118 4.16 6.00 -10.38
N GLN A 119 3.46 5.74 -11.49
CA GLN A 119 2.14 5.11 -11.47
C GLN A 119 2.21 3.66 -10.99
N ARG A 120 3.15 2.88 -11.53
CA ARG A 120 3.34 1.46 -11.17
C ARG A 120 3.84 1.28 -9.73
N LEU A 121 4.56 2.26 -9.19
CA LEU A 121 4.96 2.31 -7.78
C LEU A 121 3.84 2.78 -6.84
N GLY A 122 2.70 3.21 -7.36
CA GLY A 122 1.59 3.75 -6.56
C GLY A 122 1.90 5.12 -5.95
N LEU A 123 2.85 5.88 -6.51
CA LEU A 123 3.26 7.19 -6.02
C LEU A 123 2.65 8.36 -6.80
N ALA A 124 1.95 8.09 -7.91
CA ALA A 124 1.41 9.11 -8.81
C ALA A 124 0.47 10.12 -8.12
N TYR A 125 -0.28 9.70 -7.09
CA TYR A 125 -1.20 10.58 -6.35
C TYR A 125 -0.50 11.75 -5.65
N HIS A 126 0.82 11.68 -5.44
CA HIS A 126 1.59 12.79 -4.88
C HIS A 126 1.95 13.88 -5.90
N PHE A 127 1.81 13.61 -7.20
CA PHE A 127 2.31 14.41 -8.31
C PHE A 127 1.26 14.64 -9.42
N GLU A 128 -0.03 14.55 -9.09
CA GLU A 128 -1.11 14.60 -10.09
C GLU A 128 -1.05 15.84 -10.99
N ALA A 129 -0.74 17.00 -10.40
CA ALA A 129 -0.64 18.26 -11.12
C ALA A 129 0.54 18.27 -12.11
N GLU A 130 1.70 17.79 -11.67
CA GLU A 130 2.93 17.72 -12.46
C GLU A 130 2.81 16.70 -13.59
N ILE A 131 2.22 15.53 -13.32
CA ILE A 131 1.94 14.51 -14.31
C ILE A 131 0.97 15.07 -15.37
N LYS A 132 -0.15 15.67 -14.94
CA LYS A 132 -1.14 16.24 -15.88
C LYS A 132 -0.53 17.31 -16.76
N LYS A 133 0.23 18.25 -16.18
CA LYS A 133 0.93 19.31 -16.92
C LYS A 133 1.92 18.72 -17.93
N THR A 134 2.66 17.70 -17.53
CA THR A 134 3.65 17.04 -18.38
C THR A 134 2.99 16.34 -19.57
N LEU A 135 1.94 15.54 -19.33
CA LEU A 135 1.21 14.86 -20.38
C LEU A 135 0.54 15.85 -21.35
N GLN A 136 0.00 16.94 -20.84
CA GLN A 136 -0.57 18.01 -21.67
C GLN A 136 0.50 18.67 -22.54
N ASN A 137 1.71 18.89 -22.01
CA ASN A 137 2.82 19.41 -22.80
C ASN A 137 3.26 18.43 -23.89
N VAL A 138 3.35 17.14 -23.59
CA VAL A 138 3.68 16.11 -24.60
C VAL A 138 2.61 16.11 -25.70
N TYR A 139 1.33 16.13 -25.32
CA TYR A 139 0.20 16.16 -26.26
C TYR A 139 0.23 17.40 -27.18
N ASN A 140 0.43 18.59 -26.62
CA ASN A 140 0.43 19.82 -27.40
C ASN A 140 1.64 19.95 -28.34
N ASN A 141 2.78 19.34 -27.98
CA ASN A 141 4.00 19.36 -28.81
C ASN A 141 4.02 18.24 -29.87
N ARG A 142 2.98 17.40 -29.96
CA ARG A 142 2.89 16.28 -30.91
C ARG A 142 3.07 16.69 -32.37
N ASP A 143 2.66 17.91 -32.73
CA ASP A 143 2.76 18.39 -34.12
C ASP A 143 4.07 19.11 -34.42
N VAL A 144 4.81 19.53 -33.38
CA VAL A 144 6.03 20.33 -33.50
C VAL A 144 7.25 19.44 -33.62
N ASP A 145 7.35 18.40 -32.78
CA ASP A 145 8.50 17.50 -32.77
C ASP A 145 8.09 16.05 -32.45
N ARG A 146 8.16 15.19 -33.48
CA ARG A 146 7.94 13.74 -33.37
C ARG A 146 9.23 12.94 -33.52
N SER A 147 10.39 13.58 -33.58
CA SER A 147 11.66 12.91 -33.82
C SER A 147 11.94 11.81 -32.79
N TRP A 148 11.66 12.09 -31.50
CA TRP A 148 11.90 11.19 -30.38
C TRP A 148 11.08 9.89 -30.39
N LYS A 149 9.96 9.84 -31.14
CA LYS A 149 9.10 8.65 -31.28
C LYS A 149 9.03 8.10 -32.71
N LYS A 150 9.68 8.76 -33.68
CA LYS A 150 9.68 8.34 -35.08
C LYS A 150 10.30 6.95 -35.19
N ASP A 151 9.59 6.02 -35.83
CA ASP A 151 10.00 4.63 -36.01
C ASP A 151 10.26 3.85 -34.70
N ASN A 152 9.83 4.38 -33.55
CA ASN A 152 9.96 3.75 -32.24
C ASN A 152 8.59 3.29 -31.73
N LEU A 153 8.33 1.98 -31.83
CA LEU A 153 7.09 1.37 -31.37
C LEU A 153 6.88 1.58 -29.87
N TYR A 154 7.93 1.40 -29.06
CA TYR A 154 7.85 1.54 -27.62
C TYR A 154 7.47 2.96 -27.20
N ALA A 155 8.14 3.97 -27.74
CA ALA A 155 7.84 5.38 -27.46
C ALA A 155 6.41 5.74 -27.87
N THR A 156 5.96 5.24 -29.03
CA THR A 156 4.60 5.47 -29.52
C THR A 156 3.56 4.80 -28.62
N SER A 157 3.80 3.56 -28.19
CA SER A 157 2.90 2.82 -27.30
C SER A 157 2.82 3.39 -25.90
N LEU A 158 3.93 3.94 -25.37
CA LEU A 158 3.96 4.56 -24.05
C LEU A 158 3.19 5.90 -24.01
N GLU A 159 3.16 6.61 -25.15
CA GLU A 159 2.49 7.90 -25.28
C GLU A 159 1.00 7.79 -25.63
N PHE A 160 0.59 6.71 -26.30
CA PHE A 160 -0.77 6.47 -26.81
C PHE A 160 -1.78 6.27 -25.67
#